data_AF-A0A7W0UM52-F1
#
_entry.id   AF-A0A7W0UM52-F1
#
_cell.length_a   1.000
_cell.length_b   1.000
_cell.length_c   1.000
_cell.angle_alpha   90.00
_cell.angle_beta   90.00
_cell.angle_gamma   90.00
#
_symmetry.space_group_name_H-M   'P 1'
#
loop_
_entity.id
_entity.type
_entity.pdbx_description
1 polymer ?
#
loop_
_entity_poly.entity_id
_entity_poly.type
_entity_poly.pdbx_seq_one_letter_code
_entity_poly.pdbx_strand_id
1 'polypeptide(L)'
;MSERRHATPLPFGEEIPFSKGLLARALVVTGLDPDRSYVIANRADRDLAERGVLSLDLERLGELAADVIGDDQAATTVRRLRRLDALQRLEQPLLLLVGGATGTGKSTLATEAAHRLGITRVTSTDFIRQTMRAFFSKEFMPSVHYSSFEARLALTRAEEDESGDAAILGFLDQTRNVLVGVQAALERAATEHWSMVLEGVHLVPGMVTTDFPGAFVVQCVVAIEDENLHRSHFWVREYATEGLRPLDKYLDSLPQIRQIQDYLVERARRYDVPVIVNDSLDRALGDVMDLVLRRADQLVGAA
;
A
#
# COMPACT_ATOMS: atom_id res chain seq x y z
N MET A 1 -17.34 -16.64 -7.83
CA MET A 1 -17.58 -15.47 -8.70
C MET A 1 -16.30 -14.66 -8.75
N SER A 2 -15.70 -14.56 -9.93
CA SER A 2 -14.44 -13.84 -10.15
C SER A 2 -14.69 -12.35 -10.04
N GLU A 3 -14.45 -11.74 -8.87
CA GLU A 3 -14.35 -10.28 -8.80
C GLU A 3 -13.04 -9.85 -9.45
N ARG A 4 -13.07 -9.80 -10.79
CA ARG A 4 -12.25 -8.88 -11.58
C ARG A 4 -12.41 -7.51 -10.96
N ARG A 5 -11.39 -6.67 -11.02
CA ARG A 5 -11.53 -5.27 -10.63
C ARG A 5 -12.67 -4.69 -11.47
N HIS A 6 -13.88 -4.57 -10.92
CA HIS A 6 -14.94 -3.76 -11.50
C HIS A 6 -14.52 -2.32 -11.28
N ALA A 7 -13.49 -1.89 -11.99
CA ALA A 7 -13.18 -0.49 -12.13
C ALA A 7 -14.32 0.09 -12.97
N THR A 8 -15.22 0.81 -12.33
CA THR A 8 -16.16 1.64 -13.07
C THR A 8 -15.34 2.65 -13.88
N PRO A 9 -15.52 2.74 -15.20
CA PRO A 9 -14.86 3.75 -16.03
C PRO A 9 -15.05 5.14 -15.44
N LEU A 10 -14.19 6.10 -15.79
CA LEU A 10 -14.42 7.47 -15.37
C LEU A 10 -15.79 7.95 -15.89
N PRO A 11 -16.62 8.55 -15.01
CA PRO A 11 -18.02 8.86 -15.29
C PRO A 11 -18.15 10.17 -16.05
N PHE A 12 -17.51 10.25 -17.22
CA PHE A 12 -17.47 11.44 -18.05
C PHE A 12 -18.62 11.54 -19.05
N GLY A 13 -19.57 10.60 -19.07
CA GLY A 13 -20.73 10.67 -19.96
C GLY A 13 -20.50 10.09 -21.36
N GLU A 14 -19.35 9.44 -21.61
CA GLU A 14 -19.05 8.77 -22.88
C GLU A 14 -19.51 7.29 -22.85
N GLU A 15 -18.75 6.41 -22.19
CA GLU A 15 -19.07 4.97 -22.08
C GLU A 15 -20.15 4.69 -21.02
N ILE A 16 -20.20 5.54 -19.98
CA ILE A 16 -21.17 5.47 -18.90
C ILE A 16 -21.76 6.86 -18.65
N PRO A 17 -23.02 6.96 -18.16
CA PRO A 17 -23.62 8.25 -17.83
C PRO A 17 -22.79 9.05 -16.83
N PHE A 18 -22.79 10.37 -17.00
CA PHE A 18 -22.14 11.25 -16.05
C PHE A 18 -22.69 11.03 -14.63
N SER A 19 -21.81 10.98 -13.64
CA SER A 19 -22.18 10.86 -12.24
C SER A 19 -21.24 11.68 -11.38
N LYS A 20 -21.76 12.76 -10.81
CA LYS A 20 -21.01 13.60 -9.86
C LYS A 20 -20.47 12.82 -8.66
N GLY A 21 -21.20 11.79 -8.19
CA GLY A 21 -20.76 10.96 -7.07
C GLY A 21 -19.55 10.10 -7.43
N LEU A 22 -19.56 9.49 -8.62
CA LEU A 22 -18.42 8.74 -9.13
C LEU A 22 -17.24 9.65 -9.47
N LEU A 23 -17.51 10.86 -10.00
CA LEU A 23 -16.46 11.85 -10.29
C LEU A 23 -15.78 12.34 -9.01
N ALA A 24 -16.56 12.66 -7.97
CA ALA A 24 -16.02 13.03 -6.66
C ALA A 24 -15.12 11.92 -6.09
N ARG A 25 -15.52 10.65 -6.22
CA ARG A 25 -14.69 9.51 -5.81
C ARG A 25 -13.40 9.43 -6.62
N ALA A 26 -13.46 9.58 -7.94
CA ALA A 26 -12.27 9.58 -8.80
C ALA A 26 -11.30 10.71 -8.44
N LEU A 27 -11.81 11.90 -8.13
CA LEU A 27 -11.02 13.04 -7.65
C LEU A 27 -10.34 12.74 -6.30
N VAL A 28 -11.02 12.10 -5.36
CA VAL A 28 -10.41 11.67 -4.08
C VAL A 28 -9.27 10.67 -4.31
N VAL A 29 -9.40 9.76 -5.28
CA VAL A 29 -8.34 8.81 -5.66
C VAL A 29 -7.10 9.55 -6.17
N THR A 30 -7.26 10.72 -6.80
CA THR A 30 -6.14 11.59 -7.18
C THR A 30 -5.49 12.33 -6.02
N GLY A 31 -5.88 12.08 -4.77
CA GLY A 31 -5.32 12.73 -3.59
C GLY A 31 -5.90 14.10 -3.30
N LEU A 32 -7.02 14.48 -3.93
CA LEU A 32 -7.79 15.65 -3.50
C LEU A 32 -8.58 15.34 -2.23
N ASP A 33 -8.71 16.36 -1.40
CA ASP A 33 -9.59 16.34 -0.24
C ASP A 33 -11.06 16.07 -0.65
N PRO A 34 -11.85 15.31 0.15
CA PRO A 34 -13.24 14.99 -0.18
C PRO A 34 -14.12 16.22 -0.41
N ASP A 35 -14.00 17.28 0.38
CA ASP A 35 -14.87 18.45 0.27
C ASP A 35 -14.62 19.17 -1.05
N ARG A 36 -13.34 19.39 -1.37
CA ARG A 36 -12.94 19.98 -2.66
C ARG A 36 -13.38 19.12 -3.84
N SER A 37 -13.25 17.79 -3.71
CA SER A 37 -13.68 16.84 -4.73
C SER A 37 -15.19 16.93 -5.03
N TYR A 38 -16.02 17.06 -3.99
CA TYR A 38 -17.46 17.27 -4.14
C TYR A 38 -17.80 18.63 -4.74
N VAL A 39 -17.08 19.69 -4.38
CA VAL A 39 -17.29 21.03 -4.97
C VAL A 39 -17.02 21.00 -6.47
N ILE A 40 -15.89 20.41 -6.91
CA ILE A 40 -15.53 20.28 -8.32
C ILE A 40 -16.58 19.44 -9.06
N ALA A 41 -16.98 18.29 -8.52
CA ALA A 41 -17.98 17.43 -9.15
C ALA A 41 -19.36 18.10 -9.28
N ASN A 42 -19.78 18.91 -8.30
CA ASN A 42 -21.02 19.69 -8.39
C ASN A 42 -20.93 20.86 -9.37
N ARG A 43 -19.74 21.40 -9.63
CA ARG A 43 -19.53 22.40 -10.69
C ARG A 43 -19.59 21.75 -12.06
N ALA A 44 -18.97 20.60 -12.24
CA ALA A 44 -19.07 19.79 -13.45
C ALA A 44 -20.53 19.44 -13.81
N ASP A 45 -21.32 18.99 -12.83
CA ASP A 45 -22.76 18.69 -13.01
C ASP A 45 -23.55 19.92 -13.52
N ARG A 46 -23.25 21.10 -12.97
CA ARG A 46 -23.87 22.37 -13.38
C ARG A 46 -23.41 22.81 -14.77
N ASP A 47 -22.12 22.72 -15.08
CA ASP A 47 -21.56 23.05 -16.40
C ASP A 47 -22.23 22.23 -17.51
N LEU A 48 -22.41 20.93 -17.29
CA LEU A 48 -23.10 20.05 -18.23
C LEU A 48 -24.56 20.47 -18.45
N ALA A 49 -25.28 20.78 -17.38
CA ALA A 49 -26.68 21.21 -17.45
C ALA A 49 -26.85 22.55 -18.17
N GLU A 50 -25.98 23.53 -17.90
CA GLU A 50 -26.00 24.85 -18.52
C GLU A 50 -25.67 24.80 -20.02
N ARG A 51 -24.73 23.93 -20.40
CA ARG A 51 -24.33 23.72 -21.81
C ARG A 51 -25.25 22.78 -22.58
N GLY A 52 -26.14 22.06 -21.89
CA GLY A 52 -27.03 21.06 -22.50
C GLY A 52 -26.29 19.87 -23.11
N VAL A 53 -25.12 19.51 -22.58
CA VAL A 53 -24.32 18.36 -23.03
C VAL A 53 -24.34 17.24 -22.00
N LEU A 54 -24.07 16.01 -22.44
CA LEU A 54 -24.12 14.83 -21.57
C LEU A 54 -22.73 14.33 -21.15
N SER A 55 -21.67 14.85 -21.77
CA SER A 55 -20.29 14.44 -21.52
C SER A 55 -19.37 15.59 -21.15
N LEU A 56 -18.39 15.29 -20.30
CA LEU A 56 -17.38 16.20 -19.77
C LEU A 56 -15.99 15.68 -20.14
N ASP A 57 -15.22 16.45 -20.90
CA ASP A 57 -13.82 16.13 -21.14
C ASP A 57 -12.90 16.57 -19.97
N LEU A 58 -11.68 16.01 -19.97
CA LEU A 58 -10.68 16.29 -18.94
C LEU A 58 -10.11 17.72 -19.00
N GLU A 59 -10.17 18.37 -20.16
CA GLU A 59 -9.68 19.74 -20.33
C GLU A 59 -10.62 20.71 -19.60
N ARG A 60 -11.92 20.60 -19.87
CA ARG A 60 -12.96 21.36 -19.19
C ARG A 60 -13.01 21.06 -17.70
N LEU A 61 -12.88 19.79 -17.30
CA LEU A 61 -12.78 19.45 -15.88
C LEU A 61 -11.57 20.15 -15.22
N GLY A 62 -10.45 20.27 -15.94
CA GLY A 62 -9.27 21.00 -15.51
C GLY A 62 -9.57 22.47 -15.24
N GLU A 63 -10.26 23.15 -16.16
CA GLU A 63 -10.68 24.55 -15.99
C GLU A 63 -11.59 24.72 -14.77
N LEU A 64 -12.61 23.86 -14.63
CA LEU A 64 -13.53 23.90 -13.49
C LEU A 64 -12.84 23.61 -12.16
N ALA A 65 -11.83 22.74 -12.17
CA ALA A 65 -11.00 22.46 -11.02
C ALA A 65 -10.09 23.65 -10.68
N ALA A 66 -9.47 24.30 -11.67
CA ALA A 66 -8.60 25.45 -11.46
C ALA A 66 -9.32 26.58 -10.69
N ASP A 67 -10.60 26.81 -10.97
CA ASP A 67 -11.43 27.77 -10.24
C ASP A 67 -11.69 27.42 -8.76
N VAL A 68 -11.34 26.20 -8.31
CA VAL A 68 -11.52 25.73 -6.92
C VAL A 68 -10.16 25.58 -6.21
N ILE A 69 -9.18 25.03 -6.91
CA ILE A 69 -7.92 24.55 -6.34
C ILE A 69 -6.67 25.21 -6.93
N GLY A 70 -6.82 26.12 -7.89
CA GLY A 70 -5.74 26.78 -8.61
C GLY A 70 -5.15 25.93 -9.73
N ASP A 71 -4.49 26.59 -10.69
CA ASP A 71 -4.02 25.99 -11.94
C ASP A 71 -3.05 24.81 -11.72
N ASP A 72 -2.06 24.97 -10.83
CA ASP A 72 -1.04 23.94 -10.59
C ASP A 72 -1.63 22.64 -10.00
N GLN A 73 -2.57 22.79 -9.06
CA GLN A 73 -3.22 21.65 -8.41
C GLN A 73 -4.24 21.00 -9.37
N ALA A 74 -4.94 21.80 -10.19
CA ALA A 74 -5.82 21.31 -11.23
C ALA A 74 -5.06 20.51 -12.30
N ALA A 75 -3.94 21.03 -12.81
CA ALA A 75 -3.09 20.33 -13.77
C ALA A 75 -2.59 18.99 -13.21
N THR A 76 -2.20 18.96 -11.94
CA THR A 76 -1.79 17.72 -11.26
C THR A 76 -2.94 16.72 -11.12
N THR A 77 -4.12 17.20 -10.75
CA THR A 77 -5.35 16.41 -10.64
C THR A 77 -5.72 15.77 -11.98
N VAL A 78 -5.74 16.56 -13.06
CA VAL A 78 -6.06 16.06 -14.42
C VAL A 78 -5.03 15.02 -14.88
N ARG A 79 -3.73 15.23 -14.64
CA ARG A 79 -2.71 14.21 -14.93
C ARG A 79 -2.97 12.91 -14.16
N ARG A 80 -3.30 12.99 -12.86
CA ARG A 80 -3.62 11.82 -12.04
C ARG A 80 -4.90 11.12 -12.51
N LEU A 81 -5.92 11.86 -12.94
CA LEU A 81 -7.14 11.29 -13.53
C LEU A 81 -6.85 10.52 -14.82
N ARG A 82 -6.02 11.05 -15.71
CA ARG A 82 -5.58 10.33 -16.93
C ARG A 82 -4.90 9.00 -16.58
N ARG A 83 -4.02 9.03 -15.59
CA ARG A 83 -3.35 7.80 -15.12
C ARG A 83 -4.31 6.83 -14.44
N LEU A 84 -5.32 7.35 -13.76
CA LEU A 84 -6.35 6.52 -13.15
C LEU A 84 -7.18 5.82 -14.23
N ASP A 85 -7.60 6.54 -15.27
CA ASP A 85 -8.27 5.97 -16.44
C ASP A 85 -7.42 4.87 -17.09
N ALA A 86 -6.14 5.16 -17.35
CA ALA A 86 -5.19 4.19 -17.89
C ALA A 86 -5.09 2.93 -16.99
N LEU A 87 -4.98 3.12 -15.68
CA LEU A 87 -4.97 2.05 -14.69
C LEU A 87 -6.27 1.23 -14.66
N GLN A 88 -7.42 1.84 -14.95
CA GLN A 88 -8.72 1.15 -15.00
C GLN A 88 -8.89 0.32 -16.28
N ARG A 89 -8.20 0.68 -17.36
CA ARG A 89 -8.19 -0.06 -18.63
C ARG A 89 -7.23 -1.25 -18.65
N LEU A 90 -6.31 -1.35 -17.69
CA LEU A 90 -5.41 -2.50 -17.57
C LEU A 90 -6.21 -3.77 -17.25
N GLU A 91 -6.03 -4.81 -18.06
CA GLU A 91 -6.63 -6.13 -17.82
C GLU A 91 -5.89 -6.90 -16.70
N GLN A 92 -4.61 -6.58 -16.48
CA GLN A 92 -3.79 -7.21 -15.46
C GLN A 92 -4.19 -6.73 -14.04
N PRO A 93 -4.30 -7.62 -13.04
CA PRO A 93 -4.52 -7.23 -11.66
C PRO A 93 -3.34 -6.44 -11.07
N LEU A 94 -3.66 -5.52 -10.16
CA LEU A 94 -2.69 -4.81 -9.31
C LEU A 94 -2.35 -5.64 -8.07
N LEU A 95 -1.07 -5.94 -7.88
CA LEU A 95 -0.53 -6.46 -6.62
C LEU A 95 0.25 -5.35 -5.91
N LEU A 96 -0.36 -4.72 -4.91
CA LEU A 96 0.28 -3.65 -4.11
C LEU A 96 0.93 -4.26 -2.86
N LEU A 97 2.24 -4.16 -2.76
CA LEU A 97 3.06 -4.69 -1.68
C LEU A 97 3.56 -3.54 -0.79
N VAL A 98 3.08 -3.49 0.45
CA VAL A 98 3.39 -2.41 1.41
C VAL A 98 4.28 -2.96 2.54
N GLY A 99 5.59 -2.83 2.34
CA GLY A 99 6.60 -3.20 3.33
C GLY A 99 6.71 -2.19 4.48
N GLY A 100 7.31 -2.57 5.59
CA GLY A 100 7.65 -1.64 6.67
C GLY A 100 7.77 -2.30 8.04
N ALA A 101 8.52 -1.66 8.93
CA ALA A 101 8.69 -2.16 10.28
C ALA A 101 7.39 -2.10 11.11
N THR A 102 7.42 -2.71 12.30
CA THR A 102 6.29 -2.66 13.22
C THR A 102 6.06 -1.22 13.69
N GLY A 103 4.80 -0.75 13.66
CA GLY A 103 4.45 0.58 14.15
C GLY A 103 4.68 1.73 13.17
N THR A 104 5.10 1.48 11.92
CA THR A 104 5.28 2.55 10.91
C THR A 104 3.97 3.08 10.31
N GLY A 105 2.81 2.52 10.69
CA GLY A 105 1.49 2.88 10.13
C GLY A 105 1.13 2.18 8.81
N LYS A 106 1.96 1.24 8.35
CA LYS A 106 1.76 0.49 7.09
C LYS A 106 0.37 -0.18 6.94
N SER A 107 -0.20 -0.73 8.01
CA SER A 107 -1.51 -1.42 7.94
C SER A 107 -2.65 -0.43 7.67
N THR A 108 -2.63 0.72 8.35
CA THR A 108 -3.59 1.82 8.09
C THR A 108 -3.44 2.33 6.67
N LEU A 109 -2.20 2.62 6.25
CA LEU A 109 -1.90 3.12 4.91
C LEU A 109 -2.35 2.14 3.81
N ALA A 110 -2.05 0.85 3.97
CA ALA A 110 -2.46 -0.20 3.04
C ALA A 110 -3.99 -0.35 2.96
N THR A 111 -4.69 -0.23 4.09
CA THR A 111 -6.16 -0.32 4.14
C THR A 111 -6.81 0.85 3.42
N GLU A 112 -6.34 2.08 3.65
CA GLU A 112 -6.84 3.27 2.98
C GLU A 112 -6.53 3.26 1.47
N ALA A 113 -5.32 2.83 1.08
CA ALA A 113 -4.95 2.66 -0.31
C ALA A 113 -5.84 1.62 -1.01
N ALA A 114 -6.10 0.48 -0.36
CA ALA A 114 -6.98 -0.56 -0.87
C ALA A 114 -8.41 -0.02 -1.09
N HIS A 115 -8.95 0.70 -0.10
CA HIS A 115 -10.27 1.33 -0.18
C HIS A 115 -10.36 2.29 -1.37
N ARG A 116 -9.37 3.19 -1.56
CA ARG A 116 -9.33 4.13 -2.69
C ARG A 116 -9.18 3.42 -4.04
N LEU A 117 -8.44 2.33 -4.11
CA LEU A 117 -8.23 1.56 -5.34
C LEU A 117 -9.39 0.60 -5.67
N GLY A 118 -10.38 0.47 -4.78
CA GLY A 118 -11.48 -0.49 -4.90
C GLY A 118 -11.03 -1.94 -4.72
N ILE A 119 -9.94 -2.18 -3.98
CA ILE A 119 -9.39 -3.50 -3.71
C ILE A 119 -9.96 -4.02 -2.38
N THR A 120 -10.76 -5.07 -2.45
CA THR A 120 -11.38 -5.70 -1.28
C THR A 120 -10.47 -6.71 -0.59
N ARG A 121 -9.49 -7.25 -1.32
CA ARG A 121 -8.57 -8.29 -0.82
C ARG A 121 -7.34 -7.63 -0.21
N VAL A 122 -7.37 -7.50 1.12
CA VAL A 122 -6.23 -7.02 1.92
C VAL A 122 -5.78 -8.14 2.85
N THR A 123 -4.49 -8.46 2.84
CA THR A 123 -3.89 -9.45 3.76
C THR A 123 -2.55 -8.98 4.31
N SER A 124 -2.03 -9.68 5.31
CA SER A 124 -0.75 -9.34 5.92
C SER A 124 0.19 -10.53 6.04
N THR A 125 1.49 -10.25 5.99
CA THR A 125 2.51 -11.27 6.29
C THR A 125 2.41 -11.79 7.73
N ASP A 126 1.87 -11.00 8.66
CA ASP A 126 1.65 -11.44 10.05
C ASP A 126 0.53 -12.48 10.14
N PHE A 127 -0.51 -12.37 9.30
CA PHE A 127 -1.55 -13.38 9.16
C PHE A 127 -0.99 -14.69 8.60
N ILE A 128 -0.19 -14.63 7.54
CA ILE A 128 0.48 -15.80 6.96
C ILE A 128 1.39 -16.48 8.00
N ARG A 129 2.21 -15.69 8.73
CA ARG A 129 3.04 -16.18 9.82
C ARG A 129 2.21 -16.84 10.93
N GLN A 130 1.07 -16.25 11.28
CA GLN A 130 0.10 -16.78 12.25
C GLN A 130 -0.40 -18.18 11.84
N THR A 131 -0.77 -18.34 10.57
CA THR A 131 -1.20 -19.63 10.01
C THR A 131 -0.08 -20.64 10.09
N MET A 132 1.13 -20.31 9.62
CA MET A 132 2.29 -21.19 9.71
C MET A 132 2.58 -21.62 11.15
N ARG A 133 2.54 -20.69 12.10
CA ARG A 133 2.75 -20.96 13.52
C ARG A 133 1.75 -21.96 14.10
N ALA A 134 0.51 -21.97 13.60
CA ALA A 134 -0.51 -22.91 14.06
C ALA A 134 -0.27 -24.35 13.57
N PHE A 135 0.39 -24.51 12.42
CA PHE A 135 0.68 -25.83 11.82
C PHE A 135 2.04 -26.40 12.25
N PHE A 136 3.05 -25.55 12.46
CA PHE A 136 4.41 -26.00 12.77
C PHE A 136 4.76 -25.84 14.25
N SER A 137 5.33 -26.88 14.85
CA SER A 137 5.81 -26.82 16.23
C SER A 137 6.98 -25.84 16.37
N LYS A 138 7.22 -25.36 17.60
CA LYS A 138 8.35 -24.49 17.90
C LYS A 138 9.70 -25.16 17.67
N GLU A 139 9.79 -26.47 17.84
CA GLU A 139 11.00 -27.25 17.58
C GLU A 139 11.31 -27.37 16.08
N PHE A 140 10.28 -27.45 15.24
CA PHE A 140 10.44 -27.63 13.80
C PHE A 140 10.69 -26.31 13.08
N MET A 141 9.99 -25.24 13.46
CA MET A 141 10.14 -23.92 12.82
C MET A 141 10.14 -22.81 13.87
N PRO A 142 11.22 -22.65 14.66
CA PRO A 142 11.23 -21.73 15.79
C PRO A 142 10.96 -20.26 15.43
N SER A 143 11.44 -19.80 14.27
CA SER A 143 11.39 -18.38 13.90
C SER A 143 9.99 -17.81 13.75
N VAL A 144 8.99 -18.58 13.28
CA VAL A 144 7.60 -18.06 13.15
C VAL A 144 6.89 -17.87 14.50
N HIS A 145 7.42 -18.41 15.60
CA HIS A 145 6.85 -18.32 16.95
C HIS A 145 7.21 -17.03 17.69
N TYR A 146 8.16 -16.24 17.18
CA TYR A 146 8.57 -14.97 17.78
C TYR A 146 8.08 -13.76 16.97
N SER A 147 8.04 -12.58 17.59
CA SER A 147 7.84 -11.33 16.83
C SER A 147 9.04 -11.09 15.91
N SER A 148 8.87 -10.32 14.82
CA SER A 148 9.98 -10.05 13.89
C SER A 148 11.19 -9.40 14.56
N PHE A 149 10.97 -8.53 15.55
CA PHE A 149 12.02 -7.89 16.35
C PHE A 149 12.58 -8.78 17.48
N GLU A 150 11.98 -9.94 17.73
CA GLU A 150 12.45 -10.95 18.69
C GLU A 150 13.02 -12.18 17.99
N ALA A 151 13.04 -12.22 16.65
CA ALA A 151 13.33 -13.42 15.88
C ALA A 151 14.75 -13.95 16.08
N ARG A 152 15.67 -13.14 16.62
CA ARG A 152 16.99 -13.62 17.10
C ARG A 152 16.89 -14.78 18.10
N LEU A 153 15.82 -14.84 18.90
CA LEU A 153 15.60 -15.91 19.89
C LEU A 153 15.32 -17.29 19.26
N ALA A 154 15.20 -17.34 17.93
CA ALA A 154 15.09 -18.57 17.17
C ALA A 154 16.44 -19.07 16.65
N LEU A 155 17.50 -18.26 16.71
CA LEU A 155 18.82 -18.64 16.23
C LEU A 155 19.49 -19.62 17.20
N THR A 156 20.30 -20.51 16.64
CA THR A 156 21.21 -21.37 17.39
C THR A 156 22.44 -20.58 17.84
N ARG A 157 23.12 -21.03 18.90
CA ARG A 157 24.35 -20.38 19.40
C ARG A 157 25.44 -20.23 18.33
N ALA A 158 25.55 -21.19 17.41
CA ALA A 158 26.50 -21.12 16.30
C ALA A 158 26.17 -19.98 15.31
N GLU A 159 24.88 -19.73 15.05
CA GLU A 159 24.42 -18.65 14.17
C GLU A 159 24.55 -17.26 14.81
N GLU A 160 24.47 -17.18 16.14
CA GLU A 160 24.73 -15.94 16.90
C GLU A 160 26.22 -15.57 16.92
N ASP A 161 27.11 -16.55 17.11
CA ASP A 161 28.56 -16.33 17.23
C ASP A 161 29.24 -15.93 15.90
N GLU A 162 28.65 -16.30 14.75
CA GLU A 162 29.19 -15.96 13.42
C GLU A 162 28.82 -14.57 12.90
N SER A 163 27.89 -13.86 13.55
CA SER A 163 27.31 -12.63 13.01
C SER A 163 27.27 -11.47 14.01
N GLY A 164 27.76 -10.31 13.58
CA GLY A 164 27.68 -9.07 14.35
C GLY A 164 26.26 -8.53 14.53
N ASP A 165 25.24 -9.11 13.88
CA ASP A 165 23.86 -8.62 13.94
C ASP A 165 22.81 -9.76 13.99
N ALA A 166 22.74 -10.44 15.14
CA ALA A 166 21.79 -11.53 15.41
C ALA A 166 20.31 -11.11 15.27
N ALA A 167 19.98 -9.84 15.50
CA ALA A 167 18.61 -9.32 15.35
C ALA A 167 18.16 -9.37 13.89
N ILE A 168 19.00 -8.85 12.99
CA ILE A 168 18.72 -8.88 11.55
C ILE A 168 18.76 -10.30 11.00
N LEU A 169 19.70 -11.14 11.44
CA LEU A 169 19.73 -12.54 11.00
C LEU A 169 18.45 -13.30 11.35
N GLY A 170 17.99 -13.24 12.60
CA GLY A 170 16.76 -13.91 13.00
C GLY A 170 15.55 -13.39 12.23
N PHE A 171 15.50 -12.08 11.99
CA PHE A 171 14.46 -11.47 11.15
C PHE A 171 14.51 -11.99 9.70
N LEU A 172 15.69 -12.13 9.11
CA LEU A 172 15.85 -12.65 7.76
C LEU A 172 15.51 -14.13 7.65
N ASP A 173 15.83 -14.95 8.64
CA ASP A 173 15.39 -16.35 8.71
C ASP A 173 13.85 -16.43 8.76
N GLN A 174 13.23 -15.69 9.68
CA GLN A 174 11.77 -15.62 9.76
C GLN A 174 11.16 -15.16 8.42
N THR A 175 11.77 -14.17 7.78
CA THR A 175 11.34 -13.65 6.47
C THR A 175 11.38 -14.74 5.41
N ARG A 176 12.46 -15.51 5.30
CA ARG A 176 12.56 -16.62 4.32
C ARG A 176 11.42 -17.62 4.47
N ASN A 177 11.10 -17.99 5.71
CA ASN A 177 10.01 -18.92 5.99
C ASN A 177 8.64 -18.34 5.60
N VAL A 178 8.35 -17.11 6.03
CA VAL A 178 7.06 -16.45 5.77
C VAL A 178 6.85 -16.15 4.27
N LEU A 179 7.92 -15.85 3.53
CA LEU A 179 7.84 -15.52 2.12
C LEU A 179 7.33 -16.69 1.25
N VAL A 180 7.48 -17.94 1.69
CA VAL A 180 6.88 -19.10 0.99
C VAL A 180 5.35 -18.95 0.90
N GLY A 181 4.71 -18.56 2.01
CA GLY A 181 3.26 -18.32 2.04
C GLY A 181 2.86 -17.04 1.31
N VAL A 182 3.71 -16.00 1.35
CA VAL A 182 3.49 -14.76 0.59
C VAL A 182 3.49 -15.03 -0.91
N GLN A 183 4.49 -15.78 -1.39
CA GLN A 183 4.60 -16.15 -2.80
C GLN A 183 3.36 -16.92 -3.26
N ALA A 184 2.92 -17.92 -2.51
CA ALA A 184 1.71 -18.67 -2.83
C ALA A 184 0.45 -17.77 -2.91
N ALA A 185 0.33 -16.78 -2.02
CA ALA A 185 -0.78 -15.82 -2.06
C ALA A 185 -0.75 -14.91 -3.30
N LEU A 186 0.44 -14.42 -3.66
CA LEU A 186 0.63 -13.56 -4.83
C LEU A 186 0.44 -14.31 -6.15
N GLU A 187 1.00 -15.52 -6.26
CA GLU A 187 0.81 -16.40 -7.43
C GLU A 187 -0.66 -16.72 -7.66
N ARG A 188 -1.39 -17.03 -6.59
CA ARG A 188 -2.84 -17.27 -6.65
C ARG A 188 -3.58 -16.02 -7.11
N ALA A 189 -3.27 -14.85 -6.56
CA ALA A 189 -3.90 -13.59 -6.95
C ALA A 189 -3.66 -13.24 -8.43
N ALA A 190 -2.42 -13.45 -8.92
CA ALA A 190 -2.06 -13.27 -10.32
C ALA A 190 -2.82 -14.25 -11.23
N THR A 191 -2.80 -15.55 -10.89
CA THR A 191 -3.43 -16.62 -11.67
C THR A 191 -4.95 -16.46 -11.74
N GLU A 192 -5.58 -16.04 -10.66
CA GLU A 192 -7.04 -15.86 -10.58
C GLU A 192 -7.49 -14.45 -11.05
N HIS A 193 -6.56 -13.61 -11.51
CA HIS A 193 -6.81 -12.25 -12.01
C HIS A 193 -7.48 -11.31 -11.00
N TRP A 194 -7.03 -11.34 -9.75
CA TRP A 194 -7.56 -10.48 -8.68
C TRP A 194 -6.52 -9.51 -8.18
N SER A 195 -6.92 -8.24 -8.02
CA SER A 195 -6.08 -7.25 -7.36
C SER A 195 -6.02 -7.51 -5.85
N MET A 196 -4.86 -7.27 -5.24
CA MET A 196 -4.60 -7.52 -3.83
C MET A 196 -3.70 -6.44 -3.25
N VAL A 197 -3.94 -6.06 -2.01
CA VAL A 197 -2.97 -5.34 -1.17
C VAL A 197 -2.42 -6.31 -0.12
N LEU A 198 -1.10 -6.45 -0.07
CA LEU A 198 -0.41 -7.29 0.91
C LEU A 198 0.59 -6.43 1.67
N GLU A 199 0.42 -6.36 2.99
CA GLU A 199 1.26 -5.54 3.87
C GLU A 199 2.11 -6.39 4.82
N GLY A 200 3.30 -5.90 5.19
CA GLY A 200 4.07 -6.63 6.18
C GLY A 200 5.52 -6.25 6.35
N VAL A 201 6.08 -6.62 7.51
CA VAL A 201 7.50 -6.46 7.79
C VAL A 201 8.37 -7.41 6.94
N HIS A 202 7.84 -8.58 6.58
CA HIS A 202 8.56 -9.58 5.78
C HIS A 202 8.65 -9.24 4.29
N LEU A 203 8.04 -8.14 3.83
CA LEU A 203 8.14 -7.68 2.44
C LEU A 203 9.46 -6.95 2.17
N VAL A 204 10.56 -7.65 2.43
CA VAL A 204 11.91 -7.12 2.33
C VAL A 204 12.27 -6.92 0.84
N PRO A 205 12.68 -5.71 0.44
CA PRO A 205 13.14 -5.45 -0.92
C PRO A 205 14.24 -6.42 -1.35
N GLY A 206 14.09 -6.98 -2.55
CA GLY A 206 15.01 -7.97 -3.12
C GLY A 206 14.88 -9.40 -2.57
N MET A 207 13.94 -9.68 -1.65
CA MET A 207 13.60 -11.04 -1.24
C MET A 207 12.21 -11.47 -1.73
N VAL A 208 11.30 -10.52 -1.95
CA VAL A 208 9.99 -10.78 -2.53
C VAL A 208 10.10 -10.81 -4.05
N THR A 209 9.53 -11.84 -4.68
CA THR A 209 9.37 -11.89 -6.13
C THR A 209 8.36 -10.85 -6.58
N THR A 210 8.72 -10.05 -7.58
CA THR A 210 7.83 -9.03 -8.18
C THR A 210 7.55 -9.29 -9.66
N ASP A 211 8.13 -10.33 -10.23
CA ASP A 211 7.90 -10.75 -11.60
C ASP A 211 6.80 -11.82 -11.62
N PHE A 212 5.56 -11.39 -11.84
CA PHE A 212 4.41 -12.27 -11.99
C PHE A 212 3.81 -12.08 -13.39
N PRO A 213 3.93 -13.08 -14.28
CA PRO A 213 3.31 -13.01 -15.60
C PRO A 213 1.81 -12.72 -15.49
N GLY A 214 1.34 -11.70 -16.20
CA GLY A 214 -0.07 -11.34 -16.25
C GLY A 214 -0.59 -10.53 -15.06
N ALA A 215 0.26 -10.15 -14.10
CA ALA A 215 -0.06 -9.18 -13.06
C ALA A 215 0.96 -8.04 -13.07
N PHE A 216 0.58 -6.86 -12.56
CA PHE A 216 1.54 -5.80 -12.35
C PHE A 216 1.71 -5.51 -10.87
N VAL A 217 2.98 -5.45 -10.45
CA VAL A 217 3.35 -5.34 -9.04
C VAL A 217 3.84 -3.94 -8.74
N VAL A 218 3.36 -3.39 -7.64
CA VAL A 218 3.85 -2.13 -7.08
C VAL A 218 4.33 -2.42 -5.66
N GLN A 219 5.62 -2.21 -5.40
CA GLN A 219 6.20 -2.37 -4.07
C GLN A 219 6.65 -1.02 -3.51
N CYS A 220 6.41 -0.79 -2.22
CA CYS A 220 7.01 0.31 -1.46
C CYS A 220 7.36 -0.13 -0.04
N VAL A 221 8.21 0.64 0.63
CA VAL A 221 8.53 0.50 2.05
C VAL A 221 8.06 1.73 2.81
N VAL A 222 7.27 1.53 3.85
CA VAL A 222 6.80 2.59 4.75
C VAL A 222 7.79 2.73 5.91
N ALA A 223 8.30 3.94 6.09
CA ALA A 223 9.22 4.28 7.17
C ALA A 223 8.69 5.44 8.00
N ILE A 224 9.17 5.54 9.24
CA ILE A 224 8.90 6.68 10.13
C ILE A 224 10.23 7.20 10.69
N GLU A 225 10.52 8.47 10.43
CA GLU A 225 11.79 9.08 10.82
C GLU A 225 11.76 9.48 12.30
N ASP A 226 10.70 10.20 12.70
CA ASP A 226 10.50 10.67 14.08
C ASP A 226 10.20 9.51 15.03
N GLU A 227 11.12 9.25 15.96
CA GLU A 227 10.98 8.23 16.98
C GLU A 227 9.83 8.51 17.95
N ASN A 228 9.55 9.77 18.30
CA ASN A 228 8.45 10.12 19.19
C ASN A 228 7.10 9.84 18.52
N LEU A 229 6.98 10.18 17.23
CA LEU A 229 5.81 9.82 16.44
C LEU A 229 5.66 8.30 16.36
N HIS A 230 6.77 7.57 16.13
CA HIS A 230 6.78 6.11 16.10
C HIS A 230 6.31 5.50 17.42
N ARG A 231 6.79 6.04 18.55
CA ARG A 231 6.34 5.67 19.90
C ARG A 231 4.84 5.88 20.07
N SER A 232 4.34 7.03 19.66
CA SER A 232 2.92 7.40 19.78
C SER A 232 1.98 6.41 19.08
N HIS A 233 2.41 5.80 17.97
CA HIS A 233 1.61 4.80 17.26
C HIS A 233 1.34 3.55 18.11
N PHE A 234 2.23 3.17 19.03
CA PHE A 234 1.99 2.02 19.91
C PHE A 234 0.90 2.31 20.94
N TRP A 235 0.84 3.54 21.46
CA TRP A 235 -0.23 3.99 22.37
C TRP A 235 -1.60 3.95 21.68
N VAL A 236 -1.69 4.49 20.47
CA VAL A 236 -2.94 4.48 19.67
C VAL A 236 -3.37 3.04 19.38
N ARG A 237 -2.41 2.17 19.07
CA ARG A 237 -2.67 0.77 18.76
C ARG A 237 -3.14 -0.04 19.97
N GLU A 238 -2.61 0.20 21.16
CA GLU A 238 -3.07 -0.43 22.39
C GLU A 238 -4.52 -0.07 22.68
N TYR A 239 -4.86 1.22 22.59
CA TYR A 239 -6.23 1.71 22.78
C TYR A 239 -7.20 1.07 21.76
N ALA A 240 -6.80 1.01 20.49
CA ALA A 240 -7.61 0.40 19.42
C ALA A 240 -7.73 -1.13 19.52
N THR A 241 -6.89 -1.79 20.32
CA THR A 241 -6.91 -3.26 20.51
C THR A 241 -7.39 -3.67 21.89
N GLU A 242 -7.97 -2.75 22.67
CA GLU A 242 -8.46 -2.99 24.04
C GLU A 242 -7.41 -3.69 24.93
N GLY A 243 -6.13 -3.37 24.74
CA GLY A 243 -5.04 -3.94 25.53
C GLY A 243 -4.59 -5.36 25.14
N LEU A 244 -5.11 -5.94 24.05
CA LEU A 244 -4.68 -7.28 23.56
C LEU A 244 -3.22 -7.32 23.09
N ARG A 245 -2.59 -6.16 22.90
CA ARG A 245 -1.19 -6.00 22.51
C ARG A 245 -0.45 -5.21 23.59
N PRO A 246 0.43 -5.83 24.39
CA PRO A 246 1.11 -5.15 25.49
C PRO A 246 2.00 -4.01 24.97
N LEU A 247 1.67 -2.77 25.34
CA LEU A 247 2.42 -1.58 24.92
C LEU A 247 3.89 -1.64 25.32
N ASP A 248 4.17 -2.01 26.58
CA ASP A 248 5.53 -2.05 27.15
C ASP A 248 6.47 -2.90 26.31
N LYS A 249 5.99 -4.07 25.85
CA LYS A 249 6.76 -4.96 24.98
C LYS A 249 7.27 -4.26 23.71
N TYR A 250 6.45 -3.45 23.07
CA TYR A 250 6.84 -2.75 21.84
C TYR A 250 7.74 -1.55 22.12
N LEU A 251 7.52 -0.84 23.23
CA LEU A 251 8.38 0.27 23.65
C LEU A 251 9.78 -0.22 24.03
N ASP A 252 9.88 -1.33 24.77
CA ASP A 252 11.15 -1.96 25.14
C ASP A 252 11.92 -2.47 23.92
N SER A 253 11.19 -2.92 22.90
CA SER A 253 11.76 -3.45 21.66
C SER A 253 11.94 -2.41 20.55
N LEU A 254 11.67 -1.12 20.83
CA LEU A 254 11.75 -0.06 19.85
C LEU A 254 13.12 0.03 19.15
N PRO A 255 14.27 -0.11 19.85
CA PRO A 255 15.58 -0.10 19.20
C PRO A 255 15.71 -1.19 18.12
N GLN A 256 15.26 -2.41 18.40
CA GLN A 256 15.30 -3.53 17.45
C GLN A 256 14.31 -3.32 16.30
N ILE A 257 13.14 -2.74 16.56
CA ILE A 257 12.17 -2.37 15.53
C ILE A 257 12.78 -1.33 14.57
N ARG A 258 13.47 -0.32 15.09
CA ARG A 258 14.14 0.71 14.28
C ARG A 258 15.33 0.15 13.52
N GLN A 259 16.10 -0.76 14.12
CA GLN A 259 17.17 -1.49 13.41
C GLN A 259 16.62 -2.26 12.20
N ILE A 260 15.48 -2.95 12.34
CA ILE A 260 14.79 -3.59 11.21
C ILE A 260 14.32 -2.56 10.18
N GLN A 261 13.80 -1.41 10.61
CA GLN A 261 13.41 -0.33 9.69
C GLN A 261 14.61 0.16 8.88
N ASP A 262 15.73 0.45 9.53
CA ASP A 262 16.94 0.97 8.87
C ASP A 262 17.44 -0.03 7.83
N TYR A 263 17.44 -1.32 8.18
CA TYR A 263 17.74 -2.40 7.26
C TYR A 263 16.76 -2.42 6.06
N LEU A 264 15.46 -2.33 6.29
CA LEU A 264 14.45 -2.28 5.22
C LEU A 264 14.64 -1.07 4.30
N VAL A 265 14.95 0.10 4.84
CA VAL A 265 15.21 1.32 4.07
C VAL A 265 16.51 1.21 3.26
N GLU A 266 17.58 0.66 3.83
CA GLU A 266 18.82 0.40 3.09
C GLU A 266 18.57 -0.56 1.92
N ARG A 267 17.85 -1.66 2.17
CA ARG A 267 17.45 -2.62 1.15
C ARG A 267 16.58 -1.96 0.08
N ALA A 268 15.63 -1.11 0.46
CA ALA A 268 14.78 -0.40 -0.48
C ALA A 268 15.61 0.44 -1.46
N ARG A 269 16.57 1.22 -0.95
CA ARG A 269 17.51 2.00 -1.77
C ARG A 269 18.35 1.10 -2.70
N ARG A 270 18.84 -0.03 -2.20
CA ARG A 270 19.67 -0.96 -2.99
C ARG A 270 18.92 -1.61 -4.16
N TYR A 271 17.62 -1.85 -4.00
CA TYR A 271 16.77 -2.52 -5.00
C TYR A 271 15.81 -1.56 -5.73
N ASP A 272 16.04 -0.25 -5.64
CA ASP A 272 15.21 0.80 -6.27
C ASP A 272 13.70 0.68 -5.92
N VAL A 273 13.42 0.30 -4.67
CA VAL A 273 12.07 0.28 -4.12
C VAL A 273 11.81 1.61 -3.42
N PRO A 274 10.72 2.33 -3.76
CA PRO A 274 10.39 3.60 -3.12
C PRO A 274 10.17 3.48 -1.61
N VAL A 275 10.73 4.43 -0.87
CA VAL A 275 10.46 4.61 0.57
C VAL A 275 9.45 5.73 0.75
N ILE A 276 8.35 5.44 1.44
CA ILE A 276 7.29 6.38 1.78
C ILE A 276 7.44 6.74 3.25
N VAL A 277 7.72 8.01 3.54
CA VAL A 277 7.83 8.50 4.91
C VAL A 277 6.44 8.83 5.43
N ASN A 278 6.04 8.19 6.53
CA ASN A 278 4.73 8.36 7.13
C ASN A 278 4.77 9.37 8.29
N ASP A 279 4.86 10.66 7.94
CA ASP A 279 4.70 11.77 8.88
C ASP A 279 3.22 12.21 9.01
N SER A 280 2.43 11.99 7.96
CA SER A 280 1.03 12.31 7.84
C SER A 280 0.36 11.28 6.93
N LEU A 281 -0.76 10.71 7.40
CA LEU A 281 -1.48 9.68 6.65
C LEU A 281 -1.88 10.17 5.25
N ASP A 282 -2.37 11.41 5.13
CA ASP A 282 -2.82 11.95 3.84
C ASP A 282 -1.68 12.11 2.85
N ARG A 283 -0.51 12.59 3.30
CA ARG A 283 0.68 12.74 2.44
C ARG A 283 1.22 11.38 2.02
N ALA A 284 1.43 10.47 2.97
CA ALA A 284 1.90 9.12 2.69
C ALA A 284 0.94 8.36 1.74
N LEU A 285 -0.37 8.54 1.91
CA LEU A 285 -1.38 7.95 1.04
C LEU A 285 -1.34 8.55 -0.37
N GLY A 286 -1.18 9.88 -0.47
CA GLY A 286 -0.92 10.55 -1.74
C GLY A 286 0.28 9.97 -2.49
N ASP A 287 1.39 9.75 -1.79
CA ASP A 287 2.62 9.21 -2.38
C ASP A 287 2.48 7.75 -2.84
N VAL A 288 1.76 6.91 -2.08
CA VAL A 288 1.43 5.53 -2.49
C VAL A 288 0.56 5.53 -3.74
N MET A 289 -0.49 6.35 -3.77
CA MET A 289 -1.38 6.45 -4.93
C MET A 289 -0.62 6.95 -6.17
N ASP A 290 0.24 7.96 -6.01
CA ASP A 290 1.09 8.45 -7.08
C ASP A 290 2.07 7.42 -7.60
N LEU A 291 2.63 6.60 -6.72
CA LEU A 291 3.49 5.50 -7.12
C LEU A 291 2.72 4.49 -7.99
N VAL A 292 1.52 4.08 -7.56
CA VAL A 292 0.67 3.14 -8.30
C VAL A 292 0.30 3.72 -9.67
N LEU A 293 -0.17 4.97 -9.71
CA LEU A 293 -0.58 5.65 -10.95
C LEU A 293 0.59 5.83 -11.92
N ARG A 294 1.78 6.20 -11.44
CA ARG A 294 2.98 6.31 -12.29
C ARG A 294 3.42 4.98 -12.88
N ARG A 295 3.34 3.89 -12.11
CA ARG A 295 3.69 2.55 -12.59
C ARG A 295 2.69 2.04 -13.63
N ALA A 296 1.41 2.33 -13.47
CA ALA A 296 0.40 2.01 -14.47
C ALA A 296 0.65 2.72 -15.81
N ASP A 297 1.00 4.01 -15.76
CA ASP A 297 1.34 4.83 -16.94
C ASP A 297 2.51 4.23 -17.75
N GLN A 298 3.55 3.76 -17.06
CA GLN A 298 4.70 3.10 -17.69
C GLN A 298 4.32 1.80 -18.42
N LEU A 299 3.35 1.05 -17.90
CA LEU A 299 2.90 -0.20 -18.52
C LEU A 299 2.05 0.05 -19.76
N VAL A 300 1.18 1.06 -19.72
CA VAL A 300 0.38 1.46 -20.89
C VAL A 300 1.26 2.06 -21.99
N GLY A 301 2.28 2.85 -21.64
CA GLY A 301 3.21 3.42 -22.62
C GLY A 301 4.22 2.43 -23.21
N ALA A 302 4.38 1.24 -22.61
CA ALA A 302 5.28 0.18 -23.08
C ALA A 302 4.57 -0.93 -23.88
N ALA A 303 3.22 -0.95 -23.88
CA ALA A 303 2.37 -1.87 -24.63
C ALA A 303 1.99 -1.30 -26.00
#